data_AF-A0A9P9MR73-F1
#
_entry.id   AF-A0A9P9MR73-F1
#
_cell.length_a   1.000
_cell.length_b   1.000
_cell.length_c   1.000
_cell.angle_alpha   90.00
_cell.angle_beta   90.00
_cell.angle_gamma   90.00
#
_symmetry.space_group_name_H-M   'P 1'
#
loop_
_entity.id
_entity.type
_entity.pdbx_description
1 polymer ?
#
loop_
_entity_poly.entity_id
_entity_poly.type
_entity_poly.pdbx_seq_one_letter_code
_entity_poly.pdbx_strand_id
1 'polypeptide(L)'
;MMHHAFTNDARFDVASVNTHSITINNACRPDGHNLDVSPVDETKLLPQIPSLFSKDLPPCGPIPQVAYENVNNRLRKRWLQCTVENPANVSIFHICTVVNEDLEAENQRLSTGSERDGKALKPWRRQNVFQYELRWAKYFMREAEMIMKIPSMSTEEWEKQEFVNRMFPIPKGLRIYIKNTANKKSILELWTAWHSIKRGDFNEQVLENSIDSMNATLKDLM
;
A
#
# COMPACT_ATOMS: atom_id res chain seq x y z
N MET A 1 37.26 22.09 -31.64
CA MET A 1 36.28 22.30 -30.54
C MET A 1 34.96 21.69 -30.97
N MET A 2 34.67 20.48 -30.50
CA MET A 2 33.45 19.73 -30.84
C MET A 2 32.38 20.00 -29.78
N HIS A 3 31.24 20.54 -30.21
CA HIS A 3 30.03 20.62 -29.39
C HIS A 3 29.23 19.32 -29.56
N HIS A 4 29.26 18.46 -28.55
CA HIS A 4 28.28 17.36 -28.44
C HIS A 4 27.01 17.89 -27.77
N ALA A 5 25.97 18.08 -28.57
CA ALA A 5 24.61 18.21 -28.07
C ALA A 5 24.05 16.80 -27.83
N PHE A 6 23.77 16.46 -26.58
CA PHE A 6 22.99 15.27 -26.23
C PHE A 6 21.51 15.64 -26.21
N THR A 7 20.80 15.31 -27.29
CA THR A 7 19.34 15.20 -27.31
C THR A 7 18.95 13.80 -26.82
N ASN A 8 18.38 13.69 -25.63
CA ASN A 8 17.70 12.47 -25.18
C ASN A 8 16.20 12.71 -25.20
N ASP A 9 15.63 12.47 -26.37
CA ASP A 9 14.20 12.33 -26.60
C ASP A 9 13.87 10.84 -26.40
N ALA A 10 13.38 10.48 -25.21
CA ALA A 10 12.92 9.13 -24.91
C ALA A 10 11.42 9.19 -24.57
N ARG A 11 10.63 9.35 -25.63
CA ARG A 11 9.21 8.95 -25.64
C ARG A 11 9.17 7.44 -25.41
N PHE A 12 8.71 7.03 -24.23
CA PHE A 12 8.32 5.65 -24.01
C PHE A 12 6.94 5.46 -24.63
N ASP A 13 6.90 4.67 -25.71
CA ASP A 13 5.68 4.09 -26.26
C ASP A 13 5.01 3.23 -25.19
N VAL A 14 3.82 3.66 -24.76
CA VAL A 14 2.95 2.88 -23.89
C VAL A 14 2.27 1.84 -24.78
N ALA A 15 2.75 0.59 -24.69
CA ALA A 15 2.06 -0.55 -25.27
C ALA A 15 0.65 -0.65 -24.66
N SER A 16 -0.34 -0.67 -25.54
CA SER A 16 -1.76 -0.91 -25.26
C SER A 16 -1.92 -2.22 -24.49
N VAL A 17 -2.26 -2.12 -23.20
CA VAL A 17 -2.58 -3.29 -22.37
C VAL A 17 -4.03 -3.68 -22.64
N ASN A 18 -4.18 -4.90 -23.11
CA ASN A 18 -5.42 -5.58 -23.43
C ASN A 18 -6.36 -5.56 -22.21
N THR A 19 -7.39 -4.72 -22.22
CA THR A 19 -8.44 -4.65 -21.20
C THR A 19 -9.27 -5.92 -21.23
N HIS A 20 -8.90 -6.90 -20.40
CA HIS A 20 -9.83 -7.93 -20.00
C HIS A 20 -10.87 -7.28 -19.09
N SER A 21 -12.11 -7.19 -19.56
CA SER A 21 -13.25 -6.72 -18.79
C SER A 21 -13.46 -7.66 -17.60
N ILE A 22 -12.87 -7.31 -16.45
CA ILE A 22 -13.22 -7.90 -15.17
C ILE A 22 -14.63 -7.38 -14.86
N THR A 23 -15.62 -8.27 -14.85
CA THR A 23 -16.96 -7.96 -14.35
C THR A 23 -16.87 -7.67 -12.85
N ILE A 24 -16.82 -6.38 -12.51
CA ILE A 24 -16.79 -5.92 -11.11
C ILE A 24 -18.21 -6.06 -10.56
N ASN A 25 -18.45 -7.10 -9.76
CA ASN A 25 -19.68 -7.21 -8.98
C ASN A 25 -19.70 -6.09 -7.94
N ASN A 26 -20.59 -5.12 -8.10
CA ASN A 26 -20.80 -3.97 -7.19
C ASN A 26 -21.41 -4.34 -5.83
N ALA A 27 -21.39 -5.61 -5.44
CA ALA A 27 -22.10 -6.14 -4.27
C ALA A 27 -21.62 -5.57 -2.93
N CYS A 28 -20.47 -4.90 -2.90
CA CYS A 28 -19.86 -4.39 -1.67
C CYS A 28 -19.91 -2.86 -1.52
N ARG A 29 -20.75 -2.12 -2.26
CA ARG A 29 -21.01 -0.71 -1.93
C ARG A 29 -22.08 -0.64 -0.84
N PRO A 30 -21.75 -0.29 0.41
CA PRO A 30 -22.75 -0.17 1.45
C PRO A 30 -23.66 1.00 1.12
N ASP A 31 -24.96 0.73 1.03
CA ASP A 31 -26.02 1.73 0.91
C ASP A 31 -26.10 2.56 2.20
N GLY A 32 -25.14 3.43 2.49
CA GLY A 32 -25.20 4.45 3.56
C GLY A 32 -25.40 3.96 5.01
N HIS A 33 -25.67 2.68 5.23
CA HIS A 33 -25.86 2.06 6.52
C HIS A 33 -24.49 1.66 7.02
N ASN A 34 -23.98 2.37 8.04
CA ASN A 34 -22.86 1.86 8.84
C ASN A 34 -23.35 0.60 9.54
N LEU A 35 -23.20 -0.55 8.90
CA LEU A 35 -23.27 -1.84 9.58
C LEU A 35 -22.10 -1.85 10.56
N ASP A 36 -22.44 -1.61 11.82
CA ASP A 36 -21.51 -1.74 12.93
C ASP A 36 -21.27 -3.23 13.13
N VAL A 37 -20.04 -3.68 12.89
CA VAL A 37 -19.68 -5.08 13.02
C VAL A 37 -19.71 -5.41 14.51
N SER A 38 -20.47 -6.44 14.89
CA SER A 38 -20.54 -6.89 16.29
C SER A 38 -19.13 -7.22 16.81
N PRO A 39 -18.74 -6.79 18.03
CA PRO A 39 -17.41 -7.06 18.60
C PRO A 39 -17.05 -8.56 18.64
N VAL A 40 -18.06 -9.42 18.76
CA VAL A 40 -17.89 -10.89 18.78
C VAL A 40 -17.46 -11.41 17.41
N ASP A 41 -18.05 -10.86 16.34
CA ASP A 41 -17.75 -11.29 14.97
C ASP A 41 -16.41 -10.70 14.52
N GLU A 42 -16.08 -9.47 14.93
CA GLU A 42 -14.77 -8.87 14.69
C GLU A 42 -13.65 -9.77 15.25
N THR A 43 -13.76 -10.21 16.50
CA THR A 43 -12.72 -11.01 17.16
C THR A 43 -12.44 -12.33 16.43
N LYS A 44 -13.46 -12.97 15.85
CA LYS A 44 -13.31 -14.22 15.07
C LYS A 44 -12.68 -14.00 13.70
N LEU A 45 -12.88 -12.82 13.11
CA LEU A 45 -12.39 -12.46 11.78
C LEU A 45 -10.98 -11.85 11.81
N LEU A 46 -10.54 -11.30 12.94
CA LEU A 46 -9.20 -10.70 13.09
C LEU A 46 -8.05 -11.62 12.62
N PRO A 47 -8.03 -12.94 12.93
CA PRO A 47 -6.96 -13.83 12.46
C PRO A 47 -6.97 -14.09 10.96
N GLN A 48 -8.10 -13.82 10.28
CA GLN A 48 -8.29 -14.06 8.84
C GLN A 48 -8.01 -12.83 8.00
N ILE A 49 -7.69 -11.69 8.63
CA ILE A 49 -7.37 -10.46 7.90
C ILE A 49 -6.11 -10.70 7.06
N PRO A 50 -6.13 -10.37 5.75
CA PRO A 50 -4.98 -10.54 4.89
C PRO A 50 -3.73 -9.87 5.45
N SER A 51 -2.56 -10.49 5.28
CA SER A 51 -1.28 -9.94 5.73
C SER A 51 -1.00 -8.55 5.17
N LEU A 52 -1.49 -8.25 3.96
CA LEU A 52 -1.42 -6.91 3.37
C LEU A 52 -2.05 -5.85 4.27
N PHE A 53 -3.10 -6.21 5.02
CA PHE A 53 -3.82 -5.34 5.95
C PHE A 53 -3.37 -5.51 7.41
N SER A 54 -2.21 -6.13 7.66
CA SER A 54 -1.65 -6.23 9.02
C SER A 54 -1.36 -4.84 9.60
N LYS A 55 -1.29 -4.73 10.93
CA LYS A 55 -1.06 -3.44 11.61
C LYS A 55 0.41 -3.01 11.64
N ASP A 56 1.33 -3.83 11.14
CA ASP A 56 2.76 -3.55 11.16
C ASP A 56 3.07 -2.27 10.38
N LEU A 57 3.77 -1.34 11.03
CA LEU A 57 4.07 -0.03 10.47
C LEU A 57 5.28 -0.06 9.54
N PRO A 58 5.23 0.66 8.40
CA PRO A 58 6.36 0.78 7.51
C PRO A 58 7.50 1.59 8.17
N PRO A 59 8.78 1.27 7.91
CA PRO A 59 9.94 1.97 8.47
C PRO A 59 10.18 3.31 7.76
N CYS A 60 9.30 4.28 8.05
CA CYS A 60 9.35 5.63 7.50
C CYS A 60 9.01 6.69 8.55
N GLY A 61 9.03 7.95 8.14
CA GLY A 61 8.76 9.07 9.04
C GLY A 61 7.30 9.12 9.51
N PRO A 62 7.01 9.93 10.55
CA PRO A 62 5.70 9.94 11.21
C PRO A 62 4.55 10.36 10.30
N ILE A 63 4.76 11.32 9.39
CA ILE A 63 3.70 11.78 8.46
C ILE A 63 3.26 10.64 7.52
N PRO A 64 4.17 9.97 6.77
CA PRO A 64 3.82 8.78 6.01
C PRO A 64 3.24 7.64 6.84
N GLN A 65 3.70 7.42 8.07
CA GLN A 65 3.18 6.36 8.95
C GLN A 65 1.72 6.61 9.35
N VAL A 66 1.38 7.82 9.80
CA VAL A 66 -0.01 8.18 10.13
C VAL A 66 -0.93 8.01 8.90
N ALA A 67 -0.45 8.41 7.73
CA ALA A 67 -1.17 8.21 6.48
C ALA A 67 -1.37 6.72 6.16
N TYR A 68 -0.35 5.88 6.38
CA TYR A 68 -0.45 4.43 6.24
C TYR A 68 -1.55 3.86 7.14
N GLU A 69 -1.52 4.19 8.43
CA GLU A 69 -2.50 3.73 9.41
C GLU A 69 -3.92 4.13 9.04
N ASN A 70 -4.13 5.38 8.62
CA ASN A 70 -5.43 5.87 8.17
C ASN A 70 -5.99 5.04 7.00
N VAL A 71 -5.16 4.77 5.99
CA VAL A 71 -5.58 3.96 4.82
C VAL A 71 -5.80 2.50 5.24
N ASN A 72 -4.89 1.92 6.02
CA ASN A 72 -4.99 0.54 6.48
C ASN A 72 -6.26 0.31 7.33
N ASN A 73 -6.60 1.26 8.20
CA ASN A 73 -7.83 1.19 9.01
C ASN A 73 -9.09 1.23 8.13
N ARG A 74 -9.11 2.05 7.06
CA ARG A 74 -10.22 2.06 6.09
C ARG A 74 -10.32 0.71 5.35
N LEU A 75 -9.20 0.17 4.89
CA LEU A 75 -9.14 -1.13 4.22
C LEU A 75 -9.64 -2.26 5.13
N ARG A 76 -9.15 -2.32 6.38
CA ARG A 76 -9.57 -3.31 7.38
C ARG A 76 -11.06 -3.20 7.70
N LYS A 77 -11.55 -1.98 7.94
CA LYS A 77 -12.99 -1.75 8.19
C LYS A 77 -13.82 -2.27 7.02
N ARG A 78 -13.43 -1.92 5.79
CA ARG A 78 -14.17 -2.35 4.59
C ARG A 78 -14.09 -3.86 4.39
N TRP A 79 -12.91 -4.47 4.61
CA TRP A 79 -12.75 -5.91 4.56
C TRP A 79 -13.68 -6.61 5.55
N LEU A 80 -13.72 -6.18 6.81
CA LEU A 80 -14.61 -6.74 7.83
C LEU A 80 -16.09 -6.64 7.42
N GLN A 81 -16.52 -5.48 6.91
CA GLN A 81 -17.88 -5.29 6.41
C GLN A 81 -18.22 -6.26 5.27
N CYS A 82 -17.35 -6.36 4.26
CA CYS A 82 -17.54 -7.27 3.13
C CYS A 82 -17.56 -8.74 3.59
N THR A 83 -16.71 -9.13 4.55
CA THR A 83 -16.64 -10.51 5.04
C THR A 83 -17.87 -10.91 5.84
N VAL A 84 -18.49 -9.98 6.57
CA VAL A 84 -19.76 -10.22 7.27
C VAL A 84 -20.91 -10.40 6.27
N GLU A 85 -20.95 -9.60 5.21
CA GLU A 85 -21.99 -9.68 4.17
C GLU A 85 -21.81 -10.90 3.25
N ASN A 86 -20.57 -11.23 2.88
CA ASN A 86 -20.24 -12.31 1.97
C ASN A 86 -18.86 -12.94 2.30
N PRO A 87 -18.81 -13.93 3.21
CA PRO A 87 -17.55 -14.48 3.70
C PRO A 87 -16.78 -15.30 2.65
N ALA A 88 -17.43 -15.76 1.57
CA ALA A 88 -16.86 -16.74 0.66
C ALA A 88 -15.93 -16.16 -0.41
N ASN A 89 -15.97 -14.84 -0.69
CA ASN A 89 -15.23 -14.31 -1.85
C ASN A 89 -14.92 -12.80 -1.77
N VAL A 90 -14.26 -12.37 -0.69
CA VAL A 90 -13.86 -10.97 -0.55
C VAL A 90 -12.55 -10.71 -1.30
N SER A 91 -12.63 -10.11 -2.48
CA SER A 91 -11.44 -9.71 -3.26
C SER A 91 -10.69 -8.55 -2.58
N ILE A 92 -9.44 -8.80 -2.18
CA ILE A 92 -8.52 -7.80 -1.62
C ILE A 92 -8.32 -6.63 -2.59
N PHE A 93 -8.14 -6.94 -3.88
CA PHE A 93 -7.95 -5.94 -4.92
C PHE A 93 -9.18 -5.04 -5.08
N HIS A 94 -10.39 -5.62 -5.04
CA HIS A 94 -11.62 -4.85 -5.06
C HIS A 94 -11.70 -3.87 -3.88
N ILE A 95 -11.40 -4.32 -2.65
CA ILE A 95 -11.38 -3.44 -1.47
C ILE A 95 -10.38 -2.30 -1.64
N CYS A 96 -9.16 -2.60 -2.09
CA CYS A 96 -8.14 -1.59 -2.32
C CYS A 96 -8.56 -0.57 -3.38
N THR A 97 -9.23 -1.05 -4.44
CA THR A 97 -9.74 -0.21 -5.52
C THR A 97 -10.80 0.76 -5.01
N VAL A 98 -11.79 0.26 -4.27
CA VAL A 98 -12.85 1.09 -3.69
C VAL A 98 -12.30 2.14 -2.73
N VAL A 99 -11.39 1.77 -1.83
CA VAL A 99 -10.78 2.74 -0.90
C VAL A 99 -9.95 3.79 -1.65
N ASN A 100 -9.26 3.41 -2.72
CA ASN A 100 -8.54 4.36 -3.56
C ASN A 100 -9.50 5.31 -4.30
N GLU A 101 -10.59 4.80 -4.88
CA GLU A 101 -11.63 5.61 -5.51
C GLU A 101 -12.26 6.61 -4.53
N ASP A 102 -12.56 6.17 -3.30
CA ASP A 102 -13.11 7.02 -2.25
C ASP A 102 -12.14 8.17 -1.90
N LEU A 103 -10.84 7.88 -1.77
CA LEU A 103 -9.81 8.88 -1.49
C LEU A 103 -9.58 9.84 -2.67
N GLU A 104 -9.59 9.34 -3.91
CA GLU A 104 -9.49 10.19 -5.10
C GLU A 104 -10.73 11.09 -5.27
N ALA A 105 -11.93 10.58 -4.98
CA ALA A 105 -13.16 11.37 -4.97
C ALA A 105 -13.12 12.45 -3.88
N GLU A 106 -12.59 12.14 -2.68
CA GLU A 106 -12.33 13.14 -1.64
C GLU A 106 -11.34 14.22 -2.12
N ASN A 107 -10.26 13.82 -2.80
CA ASN A 107 -9.24 14.74 -3.34
C ASN A 107 -9.80 15.66 -4.45
N GLN A 108 -10.67 15.14 -5.32
CA GLN A 108 -11.35 15.95 -6.34
C GLN A 108 -12.28 16.99 -5.71
N ARG A 109 -13.04 16.62 -4.67
CA ARG A 109 -13.92 17.56 -3.94
C ARG A 109 -13.13 18.71 -3.30
N LEU A 110 -11.92 18.44 -2.84
CA LEU A 110 -11.02 19.50 -2.34
C LEU A 110 -10.57 20.45 -3.44
N SER A 111 -10.22 19.91 -4.61
CA SER A 111 -9.68 20.70 -5.73
C SER A 111 -10.73 21.60 -6.40
N THR A 112 -12.00 21.18 -6.38
CA THR A 112 -13.13 21.95 -6.95
C THR A 112 -13.71 22.96 -5.96
N GLY A 113 -13.33 22.90 -4.68
CA GLY A 113 -13.71 23.90 -3.68
C GLY A 113 -12.97 25.20 -3.93
N SER A 114 -13.71 26.28 -4.22
CA SER A 114 -13.17 27.66 -4.20
C SER A 114 -12.37 27.89 -2.92
N GLU A 115 -11.13 28.42 -3.05
CA GLU A 115 -10.21 28.74 -1.94
C GLU A 115 -10.82 29.60 -0.81
N ARG A 116 -12.03 30.15 -1.03
CA ARG A 116 -12.77 30.99 -0.07
C ARG A 116 -13.58 30.21 0.96
N ASP A 117 -13.93 28.96 0.67
CA ASP A 117 -14.65 28.11 1.62
C ASP A 117 -13.65 27.14 2.24
N GLY A 118 -13.05 27.51 3.37
CA GLY A 118 -12.14 26.67 4.17
C GLY A 118 -12.82 25.43 4.77
N LYS A 119 -13.47 24.61 3.94
CA LYS A 119 -14.09 23.35 4.31
C LYS A 119 -12.97 22.40 4.68
N ALA A 120 -12.66 22.40 5.98
CA ALA A 120 -11.78 21.41 6.58
C ALA A 120 -12.23 20.02 6.14
N LEU A 121 -11.24 19.16 5.84
CA LEU A 121 -11.48 17.75 5.58
C LEU A 121 -12.38 17.18 6.68
N LYS A 122 -13.36 16.34 6.31
CA LYS A 122 -14.13 15.56 7.28
C LYS A 122 -13.84 14.09 7.03
N PRO A 123 -13.29 13.36 8.02
CA PRO A 123 -12.74 13.87 9.29
C PRO A 123 -11.55 14.82 9.08
N TRP A 124 -11.31 15.71 10.05
CA TRP A 124 -10.22 16.70 9.98
C TRP A 124 -8.88 15.99 9.80
N ARG A 125 -8.18 16.33 8.72
CA ARG A 125 -6.89 15.74 8.34
C ARG A 125 -5.96 16.83 7.84
N ARG A 126 -4.68 16.72 8.16
CA ARG A 126 -3.64 17.62 7.64
C ARG A 126 -3.41 17.31 6.17
N GLN A 127 -3.29 18.34 5.33
CA GLN A 127 -3.13 18.17 3.87
C GLN A 127 -1.91 17.31 3.51
N ASN A 128 -0.79 17.48 4.22
CA ASN A 128 0.42 16.70 3.97
C ASN A 128 0.24 15.20 4.30
N VAL A 129 -0.55 14.85 5.32
CA VAL A 129 -0.92 13.46 5.63
C VAL A 129 -1.80 12.90 4.51
N PHE A 130 -2.82 13.64 4.10
CA PHE A 130 -3.74 13.21 3.04
C PHE A 130 -3.04 12.93 1.69
N GLN A 131 -2.03 13.73 1.33
CA GLN A 131 -1.22 13.46 0.13
C GLN A 131 -0.45 12.13 0.20
N TYR A 132 -0.05 11.69 1.40
CA TYR A 132 0.52 10.35 1.58
C TYR A 132 -0.56 9.27 1.61
N GLU A 133 -1.78 9.55 2.09
CA GLU A 133 -2.90 8.59 2.05
C GLU A 133 -3.19 8.17 0.60
N LEU A 134 -3.23 9.12 -0.35
CA LEU A 134 -3.40 8.84 -1.78
C LEU A 134 -2.29 7.93 -2.35
N ARG A 135 -1.04 8.12 -1.90
CA ARG A 135 0.09 7.30 -2.35
C ARG A 135 0.05 5.91 -1.75
N TRP A 136 -0.35 5.80 -0.49
CA TRP A 136 -0.55 4.51 0.18
C TRP A 136 -1.70 3.73 -0.44
N ALA A 137 -2.80 4.38 -0.83
CA ALA A 137 -3.91 3.73 -1.53
C ALA A 137 -3.46 3.09 -2.85
N LYS A 138 -2.68 3.83 -3.66
CA LYS A 138 -2.07 3.31 -4.90
C LYS A 138 -1.09 2.18 -4.64
N TYR A 139 -0.32 2.26 -3.55
CA TYR A 139 0.55 1.19 -3.11
C TYR A 139 -0.24 -0.09 -2.83
N PHE A 140 -1.29 -0.02 -2.01
CA PHE A 140 -2.13 -1.16 -1.66
C PHE A 140 -2.80 -1.79 -2.88
N MET A 141 -3.32 -0.98 -3.81
CA MET A 141 -3.85 -1.49 -5.07
C MET A 141 -2.82 -2.29 -5.85
N ARG A 142 -1.60 -1.77 -6.02
CA ARG A 142 -0.53 -2.45 -6.75
C ARG A 142 -0.12 -3.75 -6.06
N GLU A 143 0.05 -3.75 -4.74
CA GLU A 143 0.40 -4.98 -4.03
C GLU A 143 -0.73 -6.02 -4.08
N ALA A 144 -1.99 -5.60 -3.98
CA ALA A 144 -3.13 -6.49 -4.12
C ALA A 144 -3.23 -7.09 -5.53
N GLU A 145 -2.99 -6.28 -6.57
CA GLU A 145 -2.91 -6.74 -7.95
C GLU A 145 -1.78 -7.75 -8.14
N MET A 146 -0.61 -7.46 -7.56
CA MET A 146 0.55 -8.33 -7.63
C MET A 146 0.27 -9.67 -6.95
N ILE A 147 -0.27 -9.69 -5.72
CA ILE A 147 -0.69 -10.92 -5.02
C ILE A 147 -1.66 -11.75 -5.86
N MET A 148 -2.62 -11.12 -6.55
CA MET A 148 -3.54 -11.83 -7.45
C MET A 148 -2.84 -12.42 -8.69
N LYS A 149 -1.78 -11.77 -9.17
CA LYS A 149 -1.04 -12.21 -10.36
C LYS A 149 -0.02 -13.30 -10.06
N ILE A 150 0.55 -13.37 -8.85
CA ILE A 150 1.58 -14.35 -8.46
C ILE A 150 1.25 -15.78 -8.93
N PRO A 151 0.05 -16.34 -8.68
CA PRO A 151 -0.25 -17.73 -9.04
C PRO A 151 -0.23 -18.00 -10.56
N SER A 152 -0.34 -16.93 -11.36
CA SER A 152 -0.36 -16.99 -12.84
C SER A 152 0.94 -16.51 -13.48
N MET A 153 1.91 -16.01 -12.70
CA MET A 153 3.19 -15.54 -13.23
C MET A 153 4.06 -16.71 -13.66
N SER A 154 4.73 -16.56 -14.81
CA SER A 154 5.83 -17.43 -15.20
C SER A 154 7.05 -17.23 -14.28
N THR A 155 7.96 -18.22 -14.25
CA THR A 155 9.21 -18.12 -13.48
C THR A 155 10.02 -16.88 -13.85
N GLU A 156 10.11 -16.55 -15.15
CA GLU A 156 10.85 -15.38 -15.63
C GLU A 156 10.22 -14.06 -15.14
N GLU A 157 8.89 -13.95 -15.18
CA GLU A 157 8.17 -12.77 -14.68
C GLU A 157 8.35 -12.61 -13.18
N TRP A 158 8.28 -13.71 -12.43
CA TRP A 158 8.54 -13.73 -10.99
C TRP A 158 9.96 -13.29 -10.65
N GLU A 159 10.98 -13.85 -11.32
CA GLU A 159 12.39 -13.47 -11.12
C GLU A 159 12.64 -12.00 -11.44
N LYS A 160 12.05 -11.49 -12.51
CA LYS A 160 12.12 -10.06 -12.87
C LYS A 160 11.47 -9.19 -11.80
N GLN A 161 10.30 -9.59 -11.32
CA GLN A 161 9.59 -8.86 -10.26
C GLN A 161 10.43 -8.84 -8.97
N GLU A 162 11.03 -9.97 -8.61
CA GLU A 162 11.86 -10.08 -7.41
C GLU A 162 13.15 -9.27 -7.53
N PHE A 163 13.76 -9.26 -8.71
CA PHE A 163 14.87 -8.36 -9.00
C PHE A 163 14.49 -6.89 -8.80
N VAL A 164 13.33 -6.46 -9.28
CA VAL A 164 12.82 -5.09 -9.09
C VAL A 164 12.59 -4.78 -7.60
N ASN A 165 11.98 -5.71 -6.85
CA ASN A 165 11.74 -5.57 -5.42
C ASN A 165 13.05 -5.38 -4.65
N ARG A 166 14.06 -6.20 -4.95
CA ARG A 166 15.38 -6.13 -4.33
C ARG A 166 16.13 -4.84 -4.66
N MET A 167 16.01 -4.36 -5.90
CA MET A 167 16.67 -3.13 -6.35
C MET A 167 16.00 -1.86 -5.82
N PHE A 168 14.69 -1.91 -5.58
CA PHE A 168 13.91 -0.77 -5.08
C PHE A 168 13.03 -1.15 -3.88
N PRO A 169 13.63 -1.40 -2.69
CA PRO A 169 12.88 -1.80 -1.49
C PRO A 169 11.84 -0.77 -1.05
N ILE A 170 12.04 0.52 -1.39
CA ILE A 170 11.05 1.57 -1.15
C ILE A 170 10.32 1.86 -2.47
N PRO A 171 9.00 1.64 -2.54
CA PRO A 171 8.23 1.96 -3.73
C PRO A 171 8.34 3.43 -4.13
N LYS A 172 8.81 3.68 -5.36
CA LYS A 172 9.00 5.04 -5.91
C LYS A 172 7.74 5.90 -5.81
N GLY A 173 6.55 5.30 -5.96
CA GLY A 173 5.26 5.98 -5.87
C GLY A 173 4.98 6.64 -4.50
N LEU A 174 5.60 6.15 -3.42
CA LEU A 174 5.43 6.74 -2.08
C LEU A 174 6.20 8.07 -1.93
N ARG A 175 7.23 8.29 -2.76
CA ARG A 175 8.19 9.41 -2.63
C ARG A 175 8.70 9.57 -1.19
N ILE A 176 9.09 8.46 -0.59
CA ILE A 176 9.76 8.41 0.71
C ILE A 176 11.26 8.30 0.43
N TYR A 177 12.04 9.17 1.04
CA TYR A 177 13.49 9.24 0.87
C TYR A 177 14.17 9.15 2.22
N ILE A 178 15.23 8.34 2.29
CA ILE A 178 16.06 8.22 3.49
C ILE A 178 17.04 9.40 3.47
N LYS A 179 16.88 10.33 4.42
CA LYS A 179 17.73 11.52 4.52
C LYS A 179 19.10 11.22 5.12
N ASN A 180 19.14 10.36 6.13
CA ASN A 180 20.38 9.99 6.79
C ASN A 180 21.05 8.85 6.00
N THR A 181 22.21 9.14 5.41
CA THR A 181 22.93 8.13 4.62
C THR A 181 23.59 7.07 5.49
N ALA A 182 23.91 7.38 6.75
CA ALA A 182 24.58 6.46 7.68
C ALA A 182 23.72 5.24 8.02
N ASN A 183 22.39 5.41 8.16
CA ASN A 183 21.46 4.31 8.44
C ASN A 183 20.74 3.78 7.19
N LYS A 184 21.11 4.23 5.99
CA LYS A 184 20.40 3.91 4.74
C LYS A 184 20.27 2.41 4.51
N LYS A 185 21.35 1.65 4.74
CA LYS A 185 21.36 0.20 4.56
C LYS A 185 20.33 -0.47 5.47
N SER A 186 20.38 -0.20 6.77
CA SER A 186 19.47 -0.78 7.76
C SER A 186 18.00 -0.42 7.47
N ILE A 187 17.71 0.82 7.09
CA ILE A 187 16.33 1.20 6.74
C ILE A 187 15.84 0.46 5.50
N LEU A 188 16.69 0.24 4.49
CA LEU A 188 16.31 -0.56 3.31
C LEU A 188 16.05 -2.03 3.66
N GLU A 189 16.83 -2.61 4.57
CA GLU A 189 16.61 -3.98 5.08
C GLU A 189 15.27 -4.09 5.82
N LEU A 190 14.95 -3.10 6.67
CA LEU A 190 13.64 -3.04 7.33
C LEU A 190 12.49 -2.94 6.33
N TRP A 191 12.65 -2.17 5.25
CA TRP A 191 11.65 -2.08 4.19
C TRP A 191 11.44 -3.41 3.48
N THR A 192 12.52 -4.13 3.15
CA THR A 192 12.44 -5.48 2.57
C THR A 192 11.70 -6.43 3.50
N ALA A 193 12.08 -6.50 4.77
CA ALA A 193 11.42 -7.37 5.76
C ALA A 193 9.93 -7.03 5.92
N TRP A 194 9.61 -5.73 6.00
CA TRP A 194 8.23 -5.28 6.09
C TRP A 194 7.41 -5.67 4.85
N HIS A 195 7.97 -5.57 3.64
CA HIS A 195 7.28 -6.00 2.41
C HIS A 195 7.01 -7.51 2.39
N SER A 196 7.99 -8.34 2.80
CA SER A 196 7.81 -9.80 2.86
C SER A 196 6.63 -10.17 3.76
N ILE A 197 6.50 -9.53 4.93
CA ILE A 197 5.36 -9.73 5.83
C ILE A 197 4.04 -9.36 5.12
N LYS A 198 3.98 -8.20 4.45
CA LYS A 198 2.75 -7.73 3.79
C LYS A 198 2.29 -8.64 2.65
N ARG A 199 3.21 -9.31 1.96
CA ARG A 199 2.90 -10.20 0.84
C ARG A 199 2.55 -11.62 1.29
N GLY A 200 2.73 -11.91 2.58
CA GLY A 200 2.59 -13.27 3.10
C GLY A 200 3.75 -14.17 2.70
N ASP A 201 4.90 -13.60 2.34
CA ASP A 201 6.15 -14.33 2.12
C ASP A 201 6.71 -14.76 3.48
N PHE A 202 6.02 -15.69 4.14
CA PHE A 202 6.49 -16.30 5.37
C PHE A 202 7.57 -17.33 5.05
N ASN A 203 8.78 -16.85 4.76
CA ASN A 203 9.99 -17.62 5.04
C ASN A 203 10.34 -17.36 6.51
N GLU A 204 9.89 -18.24 7.41
CA GLU A 204 10.11 -18.19 8.86
C GLU A 204 11.59 -17.96 9.23
N GLN A 205 12.52 -18.45 8.41
CA GLN A 205 13.97 -18.28 8.56
C GLN A 205 14.51 -16.86 8.27
N VAL A 206 13.83 -16.03 7.49
CA VAL A 206 14.31 -14.66 7.17
C VAL A 206 13.99 -13.69 8.31
N LEU A 207 12.89 -13.93 9.05
CA LEU A 207 12.46 -13.12 10.17
C LEU A 207 13.34 -13.30 11.41
N GLU A 208 13.73 -14.53 11.75
CA GLU A 208 14.66 -14.78 12.88
C GLU A 208 16.01 -14.09 12.64
N ASN A 209 16.58 -14.24 11.44
CA ASN A 209 17.82 -13.58 11.06
C ASN A 209 17.71 -12.04 11.03
N SER A 210 16.55 -11.51 10.67
CA SER A 210 16.31 -10.06 10.65
C SER A 210 16.12 -9.50 12.06
N ILE A 211 15.39 -10.19 12.94
CA ILE A 211 15.15 -9.78 14.33
C ILE A 211 16.45 -9.82 15.14
N ASP A 212 17.28 -10.84 14.96
CA ASP A 212 18.58 -10.94 15.63
C ASP A 212 19.54 -9.83 15.17
N SER A 213 19.51 -9.48 13.88
CA SER A 213 20.26 -8.34 13.32
C SER A 213 19.76 -6.99 13.87
N MET A 214 18.43 -6.81 14.02
CA MET A 214 17.84 -5.61 14.61
C MET A 214 18.26 -5.43 16.08
N ASN A 215 18.25 -6.51 16.87
CA ASN A 215 18.62 -6.47 18.27
C ASN A 215 20.13 -6.22 18.47
N ALA A 216 20.98 -6.67 17.55
CA ALA A 216 22.40 -6.35 17.56
C ALA A 216 22.64 -4.86 17.26
N THR A 217 21.98 -4.32 16.22
CA THR A 217 22.18 -2.93 15.80
C THR A 217 21.64 -1.92 16.82
N LEU A 218 20.53 -2.24 17.51
CA LEU A 218 19.99 -1.40 18.58
C LEU A 218 20.92 -1.36 19.81
N LYS A 219 21.63 -2.45 20.11
CA LYS A 219 22.62 -2.48 21.20
C LYS A 219 23.85 -1.64 20.89
N ASP A 220 24.24 -1.51 19.63
CA ASP A 220 25.40 -0.69 19.22
C ASP A 220 25.09 0.81 19.13
N LEU A 221 23.80 1.19 19.18
CA LEU A 221 23.34 2.59 19.14
C LEU A 221 22.99 3.17 20.53
N MET A 222 23.02 2.36 21.58
CA MET A 222 22.81 2.76 22.99
C MET A 222 24.14 2.80 23.75
#